data_AF-A0A6I6CBK1-F1
#
_entry.id   AF-A0A6I6CBK1-F1
#
_cell.length_a   1.000
_cell.length_b   1.000
_cell.length_c   1.000
_cell.angle_alpha   90.00
_cell.angle_beta   90.00
_cell.angle_gamma   90.00
#
_symmetry.space_group_name_H-M   'P 1'
#
loop_
_entity.id
_entity.type
_entity.pdbx_description
1 polymer ?
#
loop_
_entity_poly.entity_id
_entity_poly.type
_entity_poly.pdbx_seq_one_letter_code
_entity_poly.pdbx_strand_id
1 'polypeptide(L)'
;MVKLMGSSNIIIPIAIAITCIFVFYASGVIILELIKFKTKNPYAAIAAGFFSYFTFISIFTFPLQLISVLPYIFFIYYLWALSIVYIIFCLVFAKHWLSLNLLSKNLWFFILAVIVIGVATYFEYKKLGIENEFSRHKNILSILSWLRDNPVSFFNNSTLFNFLGFRPFQGWYTFQLSMIILTGVQSYQYQDIIMPLSFILDVFLCASIFITMFDSFDKTSTAYKKYALYILSLFLFTLTKIAFIHYDYAYWTGDTIFLYLIFYAMVLALRYTNIGFRERKMPLFIGLVIGGYISFSWNSSYQVLFLIYCILFIIQKKYNTNFTKDFLKISSIAVIDLIFFNLVSKYYIPTILFAAILLLIIVTTYFMSKKYSAVVRFETFVDSKITLVTLLLPIVFMIVSIAMTLKTNRSFVDPKESYLNFLYVWTNLLPSNTLRFWATFIAAMSILILSVVWVFLRKKFKLSLITGIVDLTLINYLTFYNPIAVKFINLIYPMMSQSNGLIMIVQGSVLMNILVYWFFNKQEEKNTKNKSVVVIKNFNWLKL
;
A
#
# COMPACT_ATOMS: atom_id res chain seq x y z
N MET A 1 40.61 -9.44 -22.90
CA MET A 1 40.21 -9.55 -21.47
C MET A 1 38.76 -10.03 -21.41
N VAL A 2 38.57 -11.27 -21.88
CA VAL A 2 37.27 -11.94 -22.12
C VAL A 2 37.45 -13.36 -21.61
N LYS A 3 36.86 -13.65 -20.44
CA LYS A 3 36.56 -14.98 -19.85
C LYS A 3 36.46 -14.85 -18.33
N LEU A 4 35.34 -14.30 -17.88
CA LEU A 4 34.79 -14.48 -16.53
C LEU A 4 33.25 -14.46 -16.62
N MET A 5 32.70 -15.00 -17.72
CA MET A 5 31.27 -15.19 -17.96
C MET A 5 31.05 -16.70 -18.05
N GLY A 6 30.66 -17.32 -16.94
CA GLY A 6 30.40 -18.76 -16.91
C GLY A 6 29.89 -19.30 -15.57
N SER A 7 30.25 -18.68 -14.45
CA SER A 7 29.76 -19.11 -13.12
C SER A 7 29.63 -17.99 -12.09
N SER A 8 29.97 -16.75 -12.45
CA SER A 8 29.95 -15.54 -11.62
C SER A 8 28.60 -14.78 -11.62
N ASN A 9 27.58 -15.27 -12.34
CA ASN A 9 26.40 -14.46 -12.70
C ASN A 9 25.36 -14.25 -11.57
N ILE A 10 25.31 -15.10 -10.54
CA ILE A 10 24.32 -14.97 -9.44
C ILE A 10 24.88 -14.16 -8.26
N ILE A 11 26.21 -14.11 -8.10
CA ILE A 11 26.86 -13.44 -6.97
C ILE A 11 26.60 -11.93 -7.02
N ILE A 12 26.63 -11.34 -8.21
CA ILE A 12 26.40 -9.90 -8.42
C ILE A 12 25.00 -9.48 -7.94
N PRO A 13 23.87 -10.07 -8.42
CA PRO A 13 22.55 -9.69 -7.94
C PRO A 13 22.36 -9.98 -6.45
N ILE A 14 22.99 -11.02 -5.89
CA ILE A 14 22.97 -11.28 -4.44
C ILE A 14 23.67 -10.15 -3.66
N ALA A 15 24.88 -9.74 -4.07
CA ALA A 15 25.64 -8.68 -3.40
C ALA A 15 24.90 -7.34 -3.43
N ILE A 16 24.28 -7.01 -4.57
CA ILE A 16 23.43 -5.82 -4.71
C ILE A 16 22.21 -5.95 -3.79
N ALA A 17 21.52 -7.09 -3.76
CA ALA A 17 20.36 -7.30 -2.91
C ALA A 17 20.69 -7.15 -1.43
N ILE A 18 21.80 -7.73 -0.96
CA ILE A 18 22.27 -7.58 0.43
C ILE A 18 22.50 -6.11 0.77
N THR A 19 23.16 -5.36 -0.13
CA THR A 19 23.41 -3.93 0.06
C THR A 19 22.10 -3.15 0.16
N CYS A 20 21.15 -3.39 -0.76
CA CYS A 20 19.85 -2.75 -0.75
C CYS A 20 19.04 -3.08 0.53
N ILE A 21 19.01 -4.36 0.94
CA ILE A 21 18.33 -4.79 2.17
C ILE A 21 18.94 -4.11 3.39
N PHE A 22 20.27 -4.00 3.46
CA PHE A 22 20.94 -3.27 4.53
C PHE A 22 20.52 -1.80 4.57
N VAL A 23 20.45 -1.13 3.41
CA VAL A 23 20.00 0.26 3.30
C VAL A 23 18.56 0.41 3.77
N PHE A 24 17.65 -0.46 3.31
CA PHE A 24 16.25 -0.45 3.73
C PHE A 24 16.11 -0.72 5.23
N TYR A 25 16.88 -1.66 5.77
CA TYR A 25 16.89 -1.92 7.20
C TYR A 25 17.35 -0.70 8.00
N ALA A 26 18.52 -0.13 7.68
CA ALA A 26 19.08 1.02 8.39
C ALA A 26 18.17 2.25 8.30
N SER A 27 17.69 2.55 7.10
CA SER A 27 16.68 3.58 6.85
C SER A 27 15.42 3.39 7.67
N GLY A 28 14.92 2.17 7.75
CA GLY A 28 13.74 1.85 8.51
C GLY A 28 13.94 2.12 9.98
N VAL A 29 15.07 1.66 10.54
CA VAL A 29 15.41 1.88 11.95
C VAL A 29 15.49 3.38 12.26
N ILE A 30 16.17 4.15 11.41
CA ILE A 30 16.23 5.63 11.49
C ILE A 30 14.83 6.24 11.57
N ILE A 31 13.96 5.89 10.63
CA ILE A 31 12.65 6.51 10.50
C ILE A 31 11.73 6.10 11.66
N LEU A 32 11.75 4.81 12.02
CA LEU A 32 10.99 4.30 13.16
C LEU A 32 11.44 4.98 14.46
N GLU A 33 12.73 5.21 14.67
CA GLU A 33 13.26 5.93 15.84
C GLU A 33 12.83 7.41 15.83
N LEU A 34 12.96 8.10 14.70
CA LEU A 34 12.49 9.49 14.54
C LEU A 34 10.99 9.62 14.83
N ILE A 35 10.19 8.62 14.46
CA ILE A 35 8.75 8.55 14.72
C ILE A 35 8.45 8.17 16.18
N LYS A 36 9.43 7.65 16.92
CA LYS A 36 9.30 6.98 18.23
C LYS A 36 8.35 5.79 18.14
N PHE A 37 8.45 5.05 17.02
CA PHE A 37 7.66 3.87 16.76
C PHE A 37 8.13 2.72 17.65
N LYS A 38 7.26 2.22 18.52
CA LYS A 38 7.57 1.10 19.40
C LYS A 38 7.48 -0.21 18.65
N THR A 39 8.47 -0.54 17.83
CA THR A 39 8.67 -1.91 17.31
C THR A 39 9.68 -2.66 18.15
N LYS A 40 9.27 -3.83 18.65
CA LYS A 40 10.19 -4.75 19.33
C LYS A 40 11.02 -5.59 18.37
N ASN A 41 10.63 -5.66 17.10
CA ASN A 41 11.26 -6.51 16.11
C ASN A 41 12.01 -5.67 15.07
N PRO A 42 13.34 -5.83 14.96
CA PRO A 42 14.13 -5.08 13.99
C PRO A 42 13.75 -5.39 12.55
N TYR A 43 13.29 -6.61 12.24
CA TYR A 43 12.99 -7.00 10.86
C TYR A 43 11.74 -6.33 10.27
N ALA A 44 10.88 -5.74 11.10
CA ALA A 44 9.79 -4.87 10.64
C ALA A 44 10.30 -3.56 10.00
N ALA A 45 11.54 -3.16 10.31
CA ALA A 45 12.12 -1.92 9.78
C ALA A 45 12.38 -1.99 8.27
N ILE A 46 12.62 -3.17 7.69
CA ILE A 46 12.93 -3.30 6.26
C ILE A 46 11.80 -2.73 5.40
N ALA A 47 10.54 -3.07 5.68
CA ALA A 47 9.38 -2.52 4.95
C ALA A 47 9.24 -1.01 5.16
N ALA A 48 9.45 -0.53 6.40
CA ALA A 48 9.41 0.90 6.70
C ALA A 48 10.45 1.68 5.89
N GLY A 49 11.69 1.18 5.82
CA GLY A 49 12.77 1.82 5.07
C GLY A 49 12.62 1.68 3.57
N PHE A 50 12.14 0.53 3.07
CA PHE A 50 11.85 0.32 1.65
C PHE A 50 10.85 1.37 1.13
N PHE A 51 9.67 1.45 1.75
CA PHE A 51 8.63 2.37 1.26
C PHE A 51 9.03 3.82 1.43
N SER A 52 9.64 4.18 2.55
CA SER A 52 10.10 5.56 2.76
C SER A 52 11.21 5.98 1.80
N TYR A 53 12.17 5.10 1.50
CA TYR A 53 13.21 5.35 0.51
C TYR A 53 12.61 5.69 -0.86
N PHE A 54 11.66 4.88 -1.33
CA PHE A 54 10.97 5.16 -2.60
C PHE A 54 10.12 6.42 -2.55
N THR A 55 9.46 6.73 -1.43
CA THR A 55 8.78 8.02 -1.24
C THR A 55 9.75 9.19 -1.33
N PHE A 56 10.91 9.12 -0.67
CA PHE A 56 11.92 10.18 -0.72
C PHE A 56 12.46 10.36 -2.14
N ILE A 57 12.77 9.27 -2.84
CA ILE A 57 13.19 9.32 -4.24
C ILE A 57 12.14 10.03 -5.09
N SER A 58 10.86 9.65 -4.95
CA SER A 58 9.79 10.31 -5.69
C SER A 58 9.72 11.80 -5.41
N ILE A 59 9.74 12.20 -4.12
CA ILE A 59 9.68 13.61 -3.72
C ILE A 59 10.86 14.40 -4.30
N PHE A 60 12.08 13.88 -4.21
CA PHE A 60 13.28 14.59 -4.65
C PHE A 60 13.47 14.58 -6.17
N THR A 61 12.91 13.59 -6.88
CA THR A 61 12.98 13.52 -8.35
C THR A 61 11.91 14.36 -9.03
N PHE A 62 10.82 14.72 -8.34
CA PHE A 62 9.72 15.49 -8.91
C PHE A 62 10.11 16.79 -9.64
N PRO A 63 10.96 17.68 -9.09
CA PRO A 63 11.32 18.92 -9.79
C PRO A 63 11.99 18.65 -11.13
N LEU A 64 12.81 17.59 -11.22
CA LEU A 64 13.47 17.21 -12.46
C LEU A 64 12.46 16.70 -13.49
N GLN A 65 11.38 16.05 -13.05
CA GLN A 65 10.34 15.53 -13.94
C GLN A 65 9.55 16.64 -14.65
N LEU A 66 9.60 17.88 -14.15
CA LEU A 66 9.00 19.05 -14.79
C LEU A 66 9.85 19.65 -15.90
N ILE A 67 11.13 19.28 -16.00
CA ILE A 67 12.05 19.79 -17.01
C ILE A 67 11.89 18.94 -18.28
N SER A 68 11.15 19.46 -19.24
CA SER A 68 10.73 18.73 -20.43
C SER A 68 11.84 18.32 -21.40
N VAL A 69 13.07 18.77 -21.25
CA VAL A 69 14.18 18.47 -22.18
C VAL A 69 15.31 17.70 -21.49
N LEU A 70 15.11 17.26 -20.24
CA LEU A 70 16.14 16.57 -19.49
C LEU A 70 16.32 15.13 -20.01
N PRO A 71 17.53 14.73 -20.46
CA PRO A 71 17.79 13.35 -20.85
C PRO A 71 17.54 12.36 -19.70
N TYR A 72 17.04 11.16 -20.02
CA TYR A 72 16.64 10.20 -18.98
C TYR A 72 17.81 9.77 -18.08
N ILE A 73 19.04 9.80 -18.59
CA ILE A 73 20.24 9.51 -17.82
C ILE A 73 20.44 10.44 -16.62
N PHE A 74 19.99 11.70 -16.68
CA PHE A 74 20.07 12.61 -15.53
C PHE A 74 19.20 12.12 -14.37
N PHE A 75 18.02 11.57 -14.65
CA PHE A 75 17.16 10.99 -13.62
C PHE A 75 17.81 9.77 -12.96
N ILE A 76 18.45 8.92 -13.75
CA ILE A 76 19.16 7.73 -13.26
C ILE A 76 20.33 8.14 -12.37
N TYR A 77 21.20 9.05 -12.84
CA TYR A 77 22.34 9.52 -12.05
C TYR A 77 21.91 10.29 -10.81
N TYR A 78 20.84 11.07 -10.88
CA TYR A 78 20.32 11.79 -9.73
C TYR A 78 19.74 10.83 -8.68
N LEU A 79 18.97 9.81 -9.08
CA LEU A 79 18.51 8.75 -8.18
C LEU A 79 19.70 8.04 -7.53
N TRP A 80 20.73 7.75 -8.33
CA TRP A 80 21.93 7.08 -7.84
C TRP A 80 22.71 7.96 -6.84
N ALA A 81 22.89 9.24 -7.14
CA ALA A 81 23.52 10.20 -6.24
C ALA A 81 22.74 10.33 -4.93
N LEU A 82 21.40 10.46 -4.98
CA LEU A 82 20.55 10.43 -3.79
C LEU A 82 20.72 9.14 -3.00
N SER A 83 20.78 7.99 -3.68
CA SER A 83 20.97 6.70 -3.04
C SER A 83 22.33 6.59 -2.35
N ILE A 84 23.40 7.11 -2.95
CA ILE A 84 24.73 7.18 -2.34
C ILE A 84 24.70 8.08 -1.11
N VAL A 85 24.17 9.30 -1.22
CA VAL A 85 24.03 10.23 -0.09
C VAL A 85 23.23 9.58 1.04
N TYR A 86 22.17 8.85 0.69
CA TYR A 86 21.33 8.12 1.62
C TYR A 86 22.07 6.97 2.30
N ILE A 87 22.87 6.19 1.56
CA ILE A 87 23.73 5.14 2.10
C ILE A 87 24.74 5.72 3.08
N ILE A 88 25.42 6.82 2.72
CA ILE A 88 26.40 7.50 3.57
C ILE A 88 25.73 7.95 4.87
N PHE A 89 24.55 8.57 4.77
CA PHE A 89 23.76 8.95 5.94
C PHE A 89 23.44 7.72 6.82
N CYS A 90 22.93 6.63 6.24
CA CYS A 90 22.65 5.40 6.97
C CYS A 90 23.90 4.83 7.67
N LEU A 91 25.07 4.86 7.04
CA LEU A 91 26.33 4.38 7.62
C LEU A 91 26.83 5.27 8.77
N VAL A 92 26.72 6.59 8.67
CA VAL A 92 27.10 7.52 9.74
C VAL A 92 26.22 7.32 10.99
N PHE A 93 24.92 7.13 10.78
CA PHE A 93 23.96 6.96 11.88
C PHE A 93 23.81 5.49 12.34
N ALA A 94 24.43 4.53 11.64
CA ALA A 94 24.40 3.10 11.97
C ALA A 94 24.83 2.83 13.43
N LYS A 95 25.93 3.45 13.87
CA LYS A 95 26.48 3.27 15.24
C LYS A 95 25.52 3.73 16.34
N HIS A 96 24.68 4.72 16.05
CA HIS A 96 23.82 5.34 17.05
C HIS A 96 22.50 4.61 17.21
N TRP A 97 21.94 4.06 16.12
CA TRP A 97 20.56 3.59 16.09
C TRP A 97 20.39 2.10 15.74
N LEU A 98 21.41 1.42 15.19
CA LEU A 98 21.33 -0.02 14.93
C LEU A 98 21.61 -0.83 16.21
N SER A 99 20.55 -1.39 16.78
CA SER A 99 20.68 -2.48 17.75
C SER A 99 21.17 -3.74 17.04
N LEU A 100 22.45 -4.07 17.18
CA LEU A 100 23.11 -5.26 16.59
C LEU A 100 22.73 -6.60 17.23
N ASN A 101 21.57 -6.73 17.87
CA ASN A 101 21.07 -8.01 18.39
C ASN A 101 20.52 -8.90 17.25
N LEU A 102 21.43 -9.31 16.36
CA LEU A 102 21.17 -10.17 15.20
C LEU A 102 20.69 -11.57 15.60
N LEU A 103 21.04 -12.07 16.80
CA LEU A 103 20.73 -13.42 17.29
C LEU A 103 19.49 -13.49 18.21
N SER A 104 18.50 -12.63 18.00
CA SER A 104 17.26 -12.65 18.78
C SER A 104 16.27 -13.70 18.27
N LYS A 105 15.33 -14.16 19.12
CA LYS A 105 14.22 -15.07 18.71
C LYS A 105 13.45 -14.55 17.49
N ASN A 106 13.44 -13.23 17.29
CA ASN A 106 12.82 -12.58 16.14
C ASN A 106 13.47 -12.95 14.80
N LEU A 107 14.78 -13.27 14.79
CA LEU A 107 15.49 -13.73 13.59
C LEU A 107 14.89 -15.04 13.08
N TRP A 108 14.62 -16.01 13.98
CA TRP A 108 14.06 -17.30 13.58
C TRP A 108 12.66 -17.17 12.98
N PHE A 109 11.81 -16.34 13.58
CA PHE A 109 10.52 -15.99 12.98
C PHE A 109 10.72 -15.33 11.62
N PHE A 110 11.66 -14.39 11.48
CA PHE A 110 11.88 -13.74 10.19
C PHE A 110 12.40 -14.71 9.11
N ILE A 111 13.38 -15.57 9.43
CA ILE A 111 13.92 -16.59 8.52
C ILE A 111 12.81 -17.55 8.07
N LEU A 112 11.96 -18.01 8.99
CA LEU A 112 10.84 -18.89 8.63
C LEU A 112 9.89 -18.21 7.63
N ALA A 113 9.54 -16.95 7.84
CA ALA A 113 8.74 -16.18 6.87
C ALA A 113 9.46 -16.06 5.52
N VAL A 114 10.76 -15.73 5.51
CA VAL A 114 11.58 -15.63 4.29
C VAL A 114 11.59 -16.95 3.51
N ILE A 115 11.74 -18.10 4.19
CA ILE A 115 11.75 -19.41 3.53
C ILE A 115 10.38 -19.72 2.92
N VAL A 116 9.30 -19.59 3.68
CA VAL A 116 7.95 -19.92 3.21
C VAL A 116 7.52 -19.02 2.04
N ILE A 117 7.78 -17.71 2.16
CA ILE A 117 7.48 -16.74 1.10
C ILE A 117 8.40 -16.98 -0.11
N GLY A 118 9.67 -17.29 0.11
CA GLY A 118 10.62 -17.63 -0.94
C GLY A 118 10.21 -18.85 -1.76
N VAL A 119 9.65 -19.87 -1.11
CA VAL A 119 9.07 -21.03 -1.81
C VAL A 119 7.89 -20.60 -2.69
N ALA A 120 7.00 -19.72 -2.19
CA ALA A 120 5.89 -19.21 -2.98
C ALA A 120 6.36 -18.36 -4.18
N THR A 121 7.33 -17.45 -3.99
CA THR A 121 7.95 -16.68 -5.07
C THR A 121 8.68 -17.59 -6.07
N TYR A 122 9.21 -18.73 -5.64
CA TYR A 122 9.84 -19.69 -6.55
C TYR A 122 8.81 -20.37 -7.48
N PHE A 123 7.62 -20.69 -6.97
CA PHE A 123 6.51 -21.16 -7.81
C PHE A 123 6.05 -20.09 -8.80
N GLU A 124 6.01 -18.83 -8.37
CA GLU A 124 5.76 -17.68 -9.26
C GLU A 124 6.78 -17.61 -10.39
N TYR A 125 8.07 -17.72 -10.07
CA TYR A 125 9.15 -17.75 -11.06
C TYR A 125 8.97 -18.90 -12.06
N LYS A 126 8.60 -20.10 -11.62
CA LYS A 126 8.36 -21.22 -12.53
C LYS A 126 7.18 -20.99 -13.47
N LYS A 127 6.08 -20.43 -12.96
CA LYS A 127 4.87 -20.20 -13.74
C LYS A 127 5.04 -19.01 -14.70
N LEU A 128 5.32 -17.83 -14.15
CA LEU A 128 5.36 -16.58 -14.90
C LEU A 128 6.71 -16.30 -15.55
N GLY A 129 7.80 -16.78 -14.95
CA GLY A 129 9.17 -16.53 -15.44
C GLY A 129 9.55 -17.35 -16.68
N ILE A 130 8.93 -18.53 -16.87
CA ILE A 130 9.20 -19.43 -18.01
C ILE A 130 8.25 -19.15 -19.18
N GLU A 131 7.02 -18.66 -18.93
CA GLU A 131 5.96 -18.45 -19.94
C GLU A 131 6.04 -17.11 -20.72
N ASN A 132 7.25 -16.61 -21.05
CA ASN A 132 7.48 -15.39 -21.85
C ASN A 132 7.00 -14.04 -21.24
N GLU A 133 6.53 -13.98 -19.99
CA GLU A 133 6.08 -12.70 -19.40
C GLU A 133 7.22 -11.72 -19.13
N PHE A 134 8.37 -12.22 -18.69
CA PHE A 134 9.54 -11.37 -18.46
C PHE A 134 10.05 -10.70 -19.74
N SER A 135 9.82 -11.31 -20.91
CA SER A 135 10.22 -10.72 -22.21
C SER A 135 9.59 -9.35 -22.45
N ARG A 136 8.35 -9.14 -22.01
CA ARG A 136 7.68 -7.83 -22.08
C ARG A 136 8.37 -6.81 -21.16
N HIS A 137 8.67 -7.21 -19.92
CA HIS A 137 9.38 -6.37 -18.95
C HIS A 137 10.80 -6.01 -19.43
N LYS A 138 11.51 -6.98 -19.99
CA LYS A 138 12.82 -6.81 -20.60
C LYS A 138 12.80 -5.82 -21.77
N ASN A 139 11.78 -5.86 -22.62
CA ASN A 139 11.62 -4.90 -23.71
C ASN A 139 11.40 -3.48 -23.17
N ILE A 140 10.57 -3.32 -22.14
CA ILE A 140 10.37 -2.02 -21.46
C ILE A 140 11.69 -1.49 -20.92
N LEU A 141 12.44 -2.31 -20.16
CA LEU A 141 13.74 -1.92 -19.62
C LEU A 141 14.75 -1.59 -20.72
N SER A 142 14.73 -2.31 -21.84
CA SER A 142 15.61 -2.06 -22.99
C SER A 142 15.31 -0.72 -23.65
N ILE A 143 14.03 -0.38 -23.83
CA ILE A 143 13.62 0.92 -24.38
C ILE A 143 13.99 2.06 -23.40
N LEU A 144 13.73 1.88 -22.10
CA LEU A 144 14.13 2.87 -21.09
C LEU A 144 15.65 3.03 -21.01
N SER A 145 16.41 1.95 -21.20
CA SER A 145 17.86 2.00 -21.29
C SER A 145 18.33 2.73 -22.54
N TRP A 146 17.62 2.64 -23.66
CA TRP A 146 17.92 3.39 -24.88
C TRP A 146 17.63 4.90 -24.72
N LEU A 147 16.61 5.25 -23.94
CA LEU A 147 16.32 6.64 -23.55
C LEU A 147 17.43 7.31 -22.74
N ARG A 148 18.37 6.54 -22.20
CA ARG A 148 19.56 7.05 -21.51
C ARG A 148 20.28 8.11 -22.36
N ASP A 149 20.57 7.76 -23.59
CA ASP A 149 21.45 8.54 -24.47
C ASP A 149 20.65 9.46 -25.41
N ASN A 150 19.32 9.43 -25.32
CA ASN A 150 18.42 10.16 -26.20
C ASN A 150 17.53 11.12 -25.39
N PRO A 151 17.62 12.45 -25.60
CA PRO A 151 16.71 13.39 -24.96
C PRO A 151 15.31 13.17 -25.52
N VAL A 152 14.35 12.86 -24.63
CA VAL A 152 12.94 12.75 -25.02
C VAL A 152 12.13 13.69 -24.15
N SER A 153 11.42 14.60 -24.81
CA SER A 153 10.44 15.42 -24.12
C SER A 153 9.20 14.62 -23.81
N PHE A 154 9.02 14.31 -22.53
CA PHE A 154 7.85 13.61 -22.02
C PHE A 154 6.58 14.48 -22.00
N PHE A 155 6.69 15.79 -22.28
CA PHE A 155 5.56 16.72 -22.43
C PHE A 155 5.10 16.89 -23.89
N ASN A 156 6.00 16.59 -24.83
CA ASN A 156 5.66 16.50 -26.24
C ASN A 156 5.13 15.10 -26.54
N ASN A 157 4.09 15.04 -27.39
CA ASN A 157 3.36 13.84 -27.79
C ASN A 157 4.26 12.91 -28.63
N SER A 158 5.35 12.41 -28.07
CA SER A 158 6.22 11.43 -28.69
C SER A 158 5.54 10.07 -28.65
N THR A 159 5.63 9.34 -29.76
CA THR A 159 5.12 7.97 -29.92
C THR A 159 5.59 7.01 -28.81
N LEU A 160 6.71 7.33 -28.15
CA LEU A 160 7.28 6.59 -27.03
C LEU A 160 6.43 6.65 -25.74
N PHE A 161 5.75 7.78 -25.46
CA PHE A 161 4.89 7.91 -24.28
C PHE A 161 3.64 7.02 -24.38
N ASN A 162 3.10 6.83 -25.59
CA ASN A 162 1.99 5.93 -25.83
C ASN A 162 2.34 4.45 -25.54
N PHE A 163 3.62 4.07 -25.66
CA PHE A 163 4.08 2.70 -25.42
C PHE A 163 4.54 2.46 -23.97
N LEU A 164 5.23 3.44 -23.36
CA LEU A 164 5.81 3.30 -22.02
C LEU A 164 4.90 3.80 -20.89
N GLY A 165 3.90 4.64 -21.22
CA GLY A 165 3.06 5.31 -20.22
C GLY A 165 3.90 6.07 -19.20
N PHE A 166 3.55 5.93 -17.91
CA PHE A 166 4.26 6.59 -16.81
C PHE A 166 5.47 5.82 -16.27
N ARG A 167 5.85 4.68 -16.86
CA ARG A 167 7.00 3.88 -16.39
C ARG A 167 8.33 4.65 -16.31
N PRO A 168 8.64 5.61 -17.21
CA PRO A 168 9.83 6.45 -17.04
C PRO A 168 9.84 7.27 -15.75
N PHE A 169 8.67 7.69 -15.25
CA PHE A 169 8.52 8.49 -14.04
C PHE A 169 8.49 7.68 -12.74
N GLN A 170 8.47 6.35 -12.85
CA GLN A 170 8.39 5.44 -11.71
C GLN A 170 9.78 5.16 -11.15
N GLY A 171 9.95 5.44 -9.86
CA GLY A 171 11.19 5.20 -9.11
C GLY A 171 11.65 3.74 -9.17
N TRP A 172 10.72 2.78 -9.22
CA TRP A 172 11.04 1.35 -9.31
C TRP A 172 11.77 0.97 -10.61
N TYR A 173 11.29 1.43 -11.77
CA TYR A 173 11.95 1.17 -13.05
C TYR A 173 13.30 1.89 -13.15
N THR A 174 13.35 3.13 -12.65
CA THR A 174 14.61 3.90 -12.60
C THR A 174 15.64 3.20 -11.71
N PHE A 175 15.20 2.64 -10.57
CA PHE A 175 16.04 1.82 -9.69
C PHE A 175 16.56 0.56 -10.39
N GLN A 176 15.71 -0.20 -11.08
CA GLN A 176 16.13 -1.38 -11.86
C GLN A 176 17.16 -1.02 -12.93
N LEU A 177 16.97 0.10 -13.64
CA LEU A 177 17.91 0.57 -14.67
C LEU A 177 19.24 1.04 -14.08
N SER A 178 19.22 1.66 -12.90
CA SER A 178 20.48 2.00 -12.20
C SER A 178 21.32 0.76 -11.94
N MET A 179 20.70 -0.37 -11.56
CA MET A 179 21.40 -1.63 -11.32
C MET A 179 21.96 -2.24 -12.60
N ILE A 180 21.21 -2.17 -13.71
CA ILE A 180 21.68 -2.59 -15.03
C ILE A 180 22.91 -1.78 -15.47
N ILE A 181 22.87 -0.46 -15.29
CA ILE A 181 23.98 0.43 -15.68
C ILE A 181 25.20 0.19 -14.82
N LEU A 182 25.02 0.01 -13.50
CA LEU A 182 26.12 -0.30 -12.57
C LEU A 182 26.83 -1.60 -12.89
N THR A 183 26.08 -2.59 -13.33
CA THR A 183 26.62 -3.91 -13.67
C THR A 183 27.18 -3.96 -15.09
N GLY A 184 26.88 -2.96 -15.93
CA GLY A 184 27.42 -2.82 -17.29
C GLY A 184 26.92 -3.88 -18.27
N VAL A 185 25.71 -4.40 -18.02
CA VAL A 185 25.25 -5.65 -18.65
C VAL A 185 24.41 -5.34 -19.88
N GLN A 186 24.47 -6.21 -20.89
CA GLN A 186 23.80 -6.01 -22.18
C GLN A 186 22.31 -6.36 -22.10
N SER A 187 21.49 -5.76 -22.97
CA SER A 187 20.02 -5.89 -22.96
C SER A 187 19.51 -7.34 -22.93
N TYR A 188 20.20 -8.28 -23.59
CA TYR A 188 19.77 -9.68 -23.59
C TYR A 188 19.95 -10.38 -22.23
N GLN A 189 20.86 -9.89 -21.39
CA GLN A 189 21.21 -10.44 -20.07
C GLN A 189 20.50 -9.73 -18.91
N TYR A 190 19.62 -8.75 -19.18
CA TYR A 190 18.88 -8.04 -18.11
C TYR A 190 18.12 -9.01 -17.18
N GLN A 191 17.64 -10.11 -17.74
CA GLN A 191 16.96 -11.16 -16.99
C GLN A 191 17.83 -11.78 -15.90
N ASP A 192 19.12 -11.98 -16.18
CA ASP A 192 20.07 -12.66 -15.30
C ASP A 192 20.35 -11.86 -14.01
N ILE A 193 20.04 -10.56 -14.01
CA ILE A 193 20.28 -9.66 -12.89
C ILE A 193 18.98 -9.22 -12.24
N ILE A 194 18.01 -8.76 -13.05
CA ILE A 194 16.78 -8.19 -12.51
C ILE A 194 15.88 -9.26 -11.89
N MET A 195 15.79 -10.46 -12.45
CA MET A 195 14.95 -11.51 -11.84
C MET A 195 15.51 -11.93 -10.48
N PRO A 196 16.79 -12.34 -10.34
CA PRO A 196 17.31 -12.76 -9.03
C PRO A 196 17.32 -11.63 -7.99
N LEU A 197 17.66 -10.41 -8.41
CA LEU A 197 17.59 -9.23 -7.54
C LEU A 197 16.17 -8.99 -7.03
N SER A 198 15.20 -8.91 -7.94
CA SER A 198 13.80 -8.63 -7.59
C SER A 198 13.21 -9.75 -6.73
N PHE A 199 13.60 -11.01 -6.98
CA PHE A 199 13.19 -12.16 -6.16
C PHE A 199 13.60 -11.97 -4.70
N ILE A 200 14.87 -11.63 -4.45
CA ILE A 200 15.38 -11.46 -3.08
C ILE A 200 14.69 -10.27 -2.40
N LEU A 201 14.58 -9.13 -3.10
CA LEU A 201 13.95 -7.93 -2.56
C LEU A 201 12.48 -8.16 -2.21
N ASP A 202 11.74 -8.81 -3.10
CA ASP A 202 10.34 -9.17 -2.92
C ASP A 202 10.12 -10.07 -1.69
N VAL A 203 10.91 -11.15 -1.56
CA VAL A 203 10.79 -12.08 -0.43
C VAL A 203 11.05 -11.37 0.91
N PHE A 204 12.11 -10.56 0.99
CA PHE A 204 12.45 -9.83 2.21
C PHE A 204 11.42 -8.74 2.54
N LEU A 205 10.90 -8.04 1.54
CA LEU A 205 9.86 -7.03 1.72
C LEU A 205 8.57 -7.66 2.25
N CYS A 206 8.09 -8.73 1.61
CA CYS A 206 6.90 -9.46 2.02
C CYS A 206 7.05 -10.04 3.44
N ALA A 207 8.18 -10.65 3.75
CA ALA A 207 8.45 -11.16 5.10
C ALA A 207 8.43 -10.02 6.15
N SER A 208 8.99 -8.85 5.82
CA SER A 208 8.99 -7.69 6.71
C SER A 208 7.58 -7.11 6.94
N ILE A 209 6.75 -7.05 5.89
CA ILE A 209 5.34 -6.64 6.00
C ILE A 209 4.58 -7.63 6.90
N PHE A 210 4.78 -8.93 6.69
CA PHE A 210 4.15 -9.97 7.51
C PHE A 210 4.57 -9.86 8.99
N ILE A 211 5.86 -9.68 9.27
CA ILE A 211 6.36 -9.45 10.63
C ILE A 211 5.73 -8.21 11.24
N THR A 212 5.62 -7.12 10.48
CA THR A 212 4.96 -5.90 10.97
C THR A 212 3.51 -6.16 11.34
N MET A 213 2.77 -6.92 10.53
CA MET A 213 1.39 -7.31 10.84
C MET A 213 1.31 -8.17 12.10
N PHE A 214 2.16 -9.18 12.21
CA PHE A 214 2.18 -10.09 13.35
C PHE A 214 2.48 -9.37 14.66
N ASP A 215 3.53 -8.55 14.71
CA ASP A 215 3.89 -7.78 15.90
C ASP A 215 2.85 -6.70 16.26
N SER A 216 2.06 -6.25 15.29
CA SER A 216 1.02 -5.26 15.51
C SER A 216 -0.26 -5.85 16.09
N PHE A 217 -0.61 -7.08 15.74
CA PHE A 217 -1.91 -7.68 16.02
C PHE A 217 -1.88 -8.86 17.01
N ASP A 218 -0.72 -9.47 17.23
CA ASP A 218 -0.54 -10.52 18.24
C ASP A 218 -0.75 -9.95 19.67
N LYS A 219 -1.70 -10.54 20.40
CA LYS A 219 -1.90 -10.29 21.84
C LYS A 219 -1.86 -11.59 22.66
N THR A 220 -1.37 -12.68 22.08
CA THR A 220 -1.31 -13.97 22.75
C THR A 220 -0.25 -13.95 23.86
N SER A 221 -0.57 -14.53 25.02
CA SER A 221 0.36 -14.60 26.15
C SER A 221 1.11 -15.93 26.22
N THR A 222 0.53 -16.99 25.67
CA THR A 222 1.10 -18.35 25.68
C THR A 222 1.89 -18.64 24.42
N ALA A 223 3.08 -19.24 24.58
CA ALA A 223 3.99 -19.53 23.47
C ALA A 223 3.35 -20.44 22.40
N TYR A 224 2.63 -21.48 22.80
CA TYR A 224 1.94 -22.38 21.87
C TYR A 224 0.94 -21.65 20.96
N LYS A 225 0.06 -20.83 21.54
CA LYS A 225 -0.91 -20.04 20.76
C LYS A 225 -0.22 -19.03 19.87
N LYS A 226 0.89 -18.44 20.33
CA LYS A 226 1.70 -17.53 19.53
C LYS A 226 2.28 -18.21 18.29
N TYR A 227 2.86 -19.40 18.43
CA TYR A 227 3.38 -20.17 17.29
C TYR A 227 2.27 -20.63 16.35
N ALA A 228 1.14 -21.11 16.88
CA ALA A 228 0.00 -21.52 16.06
C ALA A 228 -0.59 -20.34 15.27
N LEU A 229 -0.77 -19.18 15.91
CA LEU A 229 -1.20 -17.94 15.28
C LEU A 229 -0.21 -17.51 14.19
N TYR A 230 1.09 -17.57 14.49
CA TYR A 230 2.14 -17.23 13.53
C TYR A 230 2.07 -18.11 12.28
N ILE A 231 2.02 -19.44 12.44
CA ILE A 231 1.99 -20.38 11.30
C ILE A 231 0.71 -20.19 10.48
N LEU A 232 -0.45 -20.09 11.13
CA LEU A 232 -1.73 -19.95 10.44
C LEU A 232 -1.83 -18.60 9.69
N SER A 233 -1.37 -17.52 10.31
CA SER A 233 -1.34 -16.20 9.65
C SER A 233 -0.30 -16.15 8.53
N LEU A 234 0.86 -16.80 8.67
CA LEU A 234 1.87 -16.91 7.60
C LEU A 234 1.31 -17.68 6.41
N PHE A 235 0.59 -18.77 6.65
CA PHE A 235 -0.09 -19.54 5.61
C PHE A 235 -1.13 -18.69 4.87
N LEU A 236 -2.01 -17.99 5.59
CA LEU A 236 -2.99 -17.09 4.98
C LEU A 236 -2.33 -15.94 4.20
N PHE A 237 -1.28 -15.34 4.75
CA PHE A 237 -0.50 -14.31 4.05
C PHE A 237 0.10 -14.86 2.75
N THR A 238 0.64 -16.08 2.77
CA THR A 238 1.23 -16.73 1.59
C THR A 238 0.18 -17.06 0.53
N LEU A 239 -1.04 -17.48 0.91
CA LEU A 239 -2.16 -17.66 -0.03
C LEU A 239 -2.47 -16.39 -0.83
N THR A 240 -2.22 -15.22 -0.24
CA THR A 240 -2.55 -13.95 -0.88
C THR A 240 -1.53 -13.58 -1.94
N LYS A 241 -0.28 -13.99 -1.73
CA LYS A 241 0.74 -13.99 -2.78
C LYS A 241 0.36 -14.95 -3.91
N ILE A 242 -0.10 -16.16 -3.60
CA ILE A 242 -0.57 -17.12 -4.61
C ILE A 242 -1.74 -16.54 -5.42
N ALA A 243 -2.64 -15.79 -4.80
CA ALA A 243 -3.70 -15.09 -5.51
C ALA A 243 -3.14 -14.06 -6.51
N PHE A 244 -2.09 -13.31 -6.16
CA PHE A 244 -1.44 -12.39 -7.11
C PHE A 244 -0.83 -13.11 -8.31
N ILE A 245 -0.21 -14.28 -8.10
CA ILE A 245 0.31 -15.15 -9.17
C ILE A 245 -0.80 -15.62 -10.12
N HIS A 246 -2.02 -15.83 -9.60
CA HIS A 246 -3.16 -16.22 -10.42
C HIS A 246 -3.68 -15.08 -11.31
N TYR A 247 -3.41 -13.83 -10.94
CA TYR A 247 -3.80 -12.63 -11.70
C TYR A 247 -2.64 -12.02 -12.51
N ASP A 248 -1.58 -12.78 -12.74
CA ASP A 248 -0.40 -12.39 -13.54
C ASP A 248 0.35 -11.15 -13.00
N TYR A 249 0.31 -10.94 -11.67
CA TYR A 249 1.11 -9.94 -10.98
C TYR A 249 2.47 -10.49 -10.63
N ALA A 250 3.47 -10.19 -11.45
CA ALA A 250 4.83 -10.67 -11.26
C ALA A 250 5.63 -9.81 -10.26
N TYR A 251 6.46 -10.46 -9.44
CA TYR A 251 7.26 -9.84 -8.37
C TYR A 251 8.28 -8.80 -8.86
N TRP A 252 8.64 -8.82 -10.15
CA TRP A 252 9.57 -7.84 -10.74
C TRP A 252 8.88 -6.53 -11.18
N THR A 253 7.55 -6.45 -11.12
CA THR A 253 6.78 -5.29 -11.59
C THR A 253 6.44 -4.30 -10.47
N GLY A 254 6.29 -3.02 -10.83
CA GLY A 254 5.90 -1.97 -9.88
C GLY A 254 4.48 -2.17 -9.33
N ASP A 255 3.56 -2.73 -10.12
CA ASP A 255 2.17 -2.92 -9.70
C ASP A 255 2.06 -3.89 -8.50
N THR A 256 2.87 -4.95 -8.46
CA THR A 256 2.93 -5.87 -7.31
C THR A 256 3.41 -5.17 -6.04
N ILE A 257 4.42 -4.30 -6.16
CA ILE A 257 4.94 -3.53 -5.03
C ILE A 257 3.92 -2.49 -4.54
N PHE A 258 3.14 -1.91 -5.45
CA PHE A 258 2.02 -1.05 -5.11
C PHE A 258 0.95 -1.79 -4.30
N LEU A 259 0.64 -3.05 -4.62
CA LEU A 259 -0.27 -3.87 -3.80
C LEU A 259 0.28 -4.11 -2.39
N TYR A 260 1.60 -4.35 -2.26
CA TYR A 260 2.26 -4.48 -0.96
C TYR A 260 2.24 -3.17 -0.15
N LEU A 261 2.36 -2.01 -0.81
CA LEU A 261 2.22 -0.70 -0.19
C LEU A 261 0.81 -0.50 0.39
N ILE A 262 -0.22 -0.84 -0.38
CA ILE A 262 -1.62 -0.78 0.09
C ILE A 262 -1.80 -1.69 1.31
N PHE A 263 -1.33 -2.94 1.23
CA PHE A 263 -1.40 -3.89 2.34
C PHE A 263 -0.73 -3.32 3.60
N TYR A 264 0.49 -2.82 3.46
CA TYR A 264 1.27 -2.25 4.56
C TYR A 264 0.59 -1.02 5.17
N ALA A 265 0.07 -0.11 4.35
CA ALA A 265 -0.68 1.07 4.81
C ALA A 265 -1.94 0.69 5.60
N MET A 266 -2.69 -0.34 5.19
CA MET A 266 -3.84 -0.85 5.95
C MET A 266 -3.43 -1.41 7.31
N VAL A 267 -2.35 -2.20 7.37
CA VAL A 267 -1.81 -2.73 8.63
C VAL A 267 -1.44 -1.61 9.59
N LEU A 268 -0.73 -0.58 9.10
CA LEU A 268 -0.35 0.60 9.90
C LEU A 268 -1.59 1.38 10.39
N ALA A 269 -2.59 1.60 9.54
CA ALA A 269 -3.83 2.30 9.91
C ALA A 269 -4.63 1.54 10.98
N LEU A 270 -4.76 0.23 10.85
CA LEU A 270 -5.44 -0.63 11.82
C LEU A 270 -4.69 -0.69 13.15
N ARG A 271 -3.35 -0.77 13.12
CA ARG A 271 -2.51 -0.65 14.33
C ARG A 271 -2.78 0.69 15.02
N TYR A 272 -2.69 1.80 14.28
CA TYR A 272 -2.85 3.15 14.82
C TYR A 272 -4.21 3.38 15.51
N THR A 273 -5.27 2.77 14.98
CA THR A 273 -6.63 2.93 15.51
C THR A 273 -6.95 1.94 16.64
N ASN A 274 -6.23 0.82 16.73
CA ASN A 274 -6.42 -0.20 17.77
C ASN A 274 -5.54 -0.02 19.02
N ILE A 275 -4.44 0.74 18.95
CA ILE A 275 -3.62 1.05 20.12
C ILE A 275 -4.43 1.88 21.14
N GLY A 276 -4.16 1.69 22.43
CA GLY A 276 -4.84 2.39 23.54
C GLY A 276 -4.43 3.86 23.70
N PHE A 277 -3.36 4.29 23.03
CA PHE A 277 -2.83 5.65 23.03
C PHE A 277 -2.54 6.12 21.61
N ARG A 278 -2.55 7.44 21.40
CA ARG A 278 -2.34 8.04 20.08
C ARG A 278 -0.87 8.35 19.81
N GLU A 279 -0.26 7.68 18.84
CA GLU A 279 1.10 7.96 18.40
C GLU A 279 1.14 9.20 17.49
N ARG A 280 1.70 10.32 17.98
CA ARG A 280 1.63 11.65 17.32
C ARG A 280 2.18 11.70 15.89
N LYS A 281 3.20 10.90 15.57
CA LYS A 281 3.91 10.91 14.28
C LYS A 281 3.44 9.80 13.32
N MET A 282 2.66 8.84 13.79
CA MET A 282 2.18 7.71 12.99
C MET A 282 1.33 8.14 11.77
N PRO A 283 0.43 9.14 11.86
CA PRO A 283 -0.31 9.63 10.69
C PRO A 283 0.58 10.19 9.58
N LEU A 284 1.68 10.88 9.94
CA LEU A 284 2.65 11.38 8.96
C LEU A 284 3.34 10.21 8.26
N PHE A 285 3.68 9.16 9.01
CA PHE A 285 4.33 7.98 8.44
C PHE A 285 3.41 7.20 7.50
N ILE A 286 2.13 7.03 7.87
CA ILE A 286 1.12 6.45 6.98
C ILE A 286 1.03 7.29 5.69
N GLY A 287 0.99 8.63 5.81
CA GLY A 287 0.99 9.54 4.66
C GLY A 287 2.24 9.42 3.78
N LEU A 288 3.43 9.31 4.39
CA LEU A 288 4.69 9.07 3.68
C LEU A 288 4.68 7.75 2.91
N VAL A 289 4.26 6.66 3.54
CA VAL A 289 4.14 5.35 2.89
C VAL A 289 3.16 5.42 1.71
N ILE A 290 1.99 6.02 1.93
CA ILE A 290 0.96 6.13 0.88
C ILE A 290 1.45 7.00 -0.28
N GLY A 291 2.10 8.14 -0.01
CA GLY A 291 2.69 9.01 -1.03
C GLY A 291 3.81 8.35 -1.84
N GLY A 292 4.38 7.23 -1.39
CA GLY A 292 5.33 6.46 -2.18
C GLY A 292 4.73 5.77 -3.40
N TYR A 293 3.41 5.76 -3.57
CA TYR A 293 2.74 4.98 -4.62
C TYR A 293 3.17 5.35 -6.05
N ILE A 294 3.50 6.61 -6.29
CA ILE A 294 4.03 7.13 -7.56
C ILE A 294 5.38 6.51 -7.94
N SER A 295 6.16 5.97 -6.99
CA SER A 295 7.35 5.19 -7.35
C SER A 295 7.00 3.89 -8.08
N PHE A 296 5.76 3.41 -7.95
CA PHE A 296 5.36 2.06 -8.33
C PHE A 296 4.26 2.02 -9.40
N SER A 297 3.19 2.81 -9.24
CA SER A 297 2.04 2.78 -10.15
C SER A 297 1.29 4.12 -10.19
N TRP A 298 1.71 5.02 -11.11
CA TRP A 298 1.03 6.31 -11.35
C TRP A 298 -0.41 6.11 -11.85
N ASN A 299 -0.65 5.10 -12.67
CA ASN A 299 -1.98 4.76 -13.17
C ASN A 299 -2.95 4.39 -12.03
N SER A 300 -2.40 4.03 -10.87
CA SER A 300 -3.15 3.67 -9.67
C SER A 300 -3.33 4.84 -8.68
N SER A 301 -3.21 6.10 -9.14
CA SER A 301 -3.37 7.30 -8.29
C SER A 301 -4.76 7.42 -7.65
N TYR A 302 -5.82 6.98 -8.34
CA TYR A 302 -7.20 7.11 -7.83
C TYR A 302 -7.51 6.18 -6.67
N GLN A 303 -6.88 5.02 -6.68
CA GLN A 303 -6.97 3.97 -5.70
C GLN A 303 -6.40 4.44 -4.36
N VAL A 304 -5.38 5.31 -4.42
CA VAL A 304 -4.79 5.94 -3.24
C VAL A 304 -5.75 6.93 -2.60
N LEU A 305 -6.52 7.69 -3.38
CA LEU A 305 -7.60 8.53 -2.82
C LEU A 305 -8.62 7.70 -2.04
N PHE A 306 -8.93 6.50 -2.54
CA PHE A 306 -9.91 5.63 -1.92
C PHE A 306 -9.38 5.10 -0.59
N LEU A 307 -8.12 4.66 -0.60
CA LEU A 307 -7.41 4.23 0.60
C LEU A 307 -7.36 5.35 1.64
N ILE A 308 -7.03 6.58 1.23
CA ILE A 308 -7.02 7.75 2.12
C ILE A 308 -8.42 7.95 2.71
N TYR A 309 -9.47 8.01 1.89
CA TYR A 309 -10.84 8.18 2.37
C TYR A 309 -11.22 7.14 3.44
N CYS A 310 -10.92 5.87 3.19
CA CYS A 310 -11.22 4.79 4.13
C CYS A 310 -10.41 4.87 5.43
N ILE A 311 -9.12 5.21 5.36
CA ILE A 311 -8.27 5.38 6.55
C ILE A 311 -8.82 6.51 7.44
N LEU A 312 -9.28 7.61 6.84
CA LEU A 312 -9.86 8.73 7.58
C LEU A 312 -11.10 8.35 8.34
N PHE A 313 -11.97 7.56 7.71
CA PHE A 313 -13.17 7.10 8.36
C PHE A 313 -12.86 6.31 9.64
N ILE A 314 -11.90 5.38 9.61
CA ILE A 314 -11.55 4.62 10.83
C ILE A 314 -10.93 5.55 11.89
N ILE A 315 -10.03 6.46 11.49
CA ILE A 315 -9.37 7.39 12.42
C ILE A 315 -10.41 8.27 13.10
N GLN A 316 -11.36 8.81 12.34
CA GLN A 316 -12.46 9.60 12.85
C GLN A 316 -13.33 8.81 13.84
N LYS A 317 -13.60 7.54 13.55
CA LYS A 317 -14.35 6.67 14.47
C LYS A 317 -13.61 6.34 15.77
N LYS A 318 -12.28 6.41 15.77
CA LYS A 318 -11.46 6.20 16.96
C LYS A 318 -11.31 7.47 17.79
N TYR A 319 -11.12 8.61 17.12
CA TYR A 319 -10.77 9.87 17.76
C TYR A 319 -11.83 10.93 17.47
N ASN A 320 -12.63 11.27 18.49
CA ASN A 320 -13.65 12.31 18.37
C ASN A 320 -13.06 13.73 18.30
N THR A 321 -11.77 13.89 18.65
CA THR A 321 -11.03 15.16 18.58
C THR A 321 -9.66 14.99 17.94
N ASN A 322 -9.17 16.09 17.35
CA ASN A 322 -7.91 16.21 16.63
C ASN A 322 -7.77 15.27 15.42
N PHE A 323 -8.81 14.58 14.96
CA PHE A 323 -8.72 13.70 13.78
C PHE A 323 -8.44 14.48 12.50
N THR A 324 -8.86 15.75 12.44
CA THR A 324 -8.60 16.62 11.27
C THR A 324 -7.10 16.84 11.09
N LYS A 325 -6.32 16.94 12.18
CA LYS A 325 -4.86 17.05 12.11
C LYS A 325 -4.21 15.79 11.56
N ASP A 326 -4.78 14.62 11.87
CA ASP A 326 -4.28 13.35 11.34
C ASP A 326 -4.62 13.20 9.87
N PHE A 327 -5.82 13.66 9.47
CA PHE A 327 -6.22 13.72 8.07
C PHE A 327 -5.19 14.49 7.24
N LEU A 328 -4.87 15.73 7.64
CA LEU A 328 -3.95 16.59 6.89
C LEU A 328 -2.58 15.94 6.72
N LYS A 329 -2.07 15.25 7.75
CA LYS A 329 -0.78 14.54 7.68
C LYS A 329 -0.82 13.34 6.74
N ILE A 330 -1.92 12.61 6.70
CA ILE A 330 -2.07 11.41 5.85
C ILE A 330 -2.26 11.81 4.39
N SER A 331 -3.05 12.85 4.12
CA SER A 331 -3.46 13.21 2.77
C SER A 331 -2.49 14.14 2.05
N SER A 332 -1.74 15.00 2.76
CA SER A 332 -0.94 16.07 2.14
C SER A 332 -0.02 15.61 1.00
N ILE A 333 0.81 14.58 1.24
CA ILE A 333 1.78 14.09 0.24
C ILE A 333 1.05 13.52 -0.98
N ALA A 334 0.09 12.61 -0.76
CA ALA A 334 -0.65 12.00 -1.85
C ALA A 334 -1.49 13.01 -2.67
N VAL A 335 -2.02 14.07 -2.04
CA VAL A 335 -2.74 15.14 -2.76
C VAL A 335 -1.79 15.94 -3.65
N ILE A 336 -0.56 16.21 -3.19
CA ILE A 336 0.47 16.84 -4.03
C ILE A 336 0.77 15.95 -5.23
N ASP A 337 0.97 14.65 -5.01
CA ASP A 337 1.25 13.68 -6.07
C ASP A 337 0.13 13.62 -7.13
N LEU A 338 -1.13 13.70 -6.69
CA LEU A 338 -2.29 13.74 -7.57
C LEU A 338 -2.40 15.01 -8.41
N ILE A 339 -2.00 16.16 -7.87
CA ILE A 339 -1.94 17.41 -8.65
C ILE A 339 -0.93 17.22 -9.79
N PHE A 340 0.24 16.68 -9.48
CA PHE A 340 1.27 16.40 -10.48
C PHE A 340 0.82 15.37 -11.52
N PHE A 341 0.24 14.25 -11.08
CA PHE A 341 -0.33 13.24 -11.97
C PHE A 341 -1.30 13.85 -12.99
N ASN A 342 -2.22 14.68 -12.51
CA ASN A 342 -3.23 15.31 -13.36
C ASN A 342 -2.64 16.38 -14.28
N LEU A 343 -1.63 17.12 -13.82
CA LEU A 343 -0.92 18.11 -14.63
C LEU A 343 -0.18 17.42 -15.80
N VAL A 344 0.57 16.35 -15.53
CA VAL A 344 1.28 15.57 -16.57
C VAL A 344 0.28 14.91 -17.52
N SER A 345 -0.84 14.40 -17.00
CA SER A 345 -1.91 13.80 -17.81
C SER A 345 -2.77 14.81 -18.59
N LYS A 346 -2.51 16.12 -18.46
CA LYS A 346 -3.29 17.21 -19.06
C LYS A 346 -4.76 17.23 -18.61
N TYR A 347 -5.05 16.66 -17.45
CA TYR A 347 -6.37 16.70 -16.81
C TYR A 347 -6.53 17.99 -16.01
N TYR A 348 -6.72 19.11 -16.70
CA TYR A 348 -6.73 20.44 -16.10
C TYR A 348 -7.84 20.64 -15.06
N ILE A 349 -9.05 20.11 -15.31
CA ILE A 349 -10.18 20.22 -14.37
C ILE A 349 -9.86 19.49 -13.05
N PRO A 350 -9.47 18.20 -13.05
CA PRO A 350 -8.97 17.52 -11.86
C PRO A 350 -7.81 18.24 -11.17
N THR A 351 -6.86 18.80 -11.95
CA THR A 351 -5.72 19.54 -11.40
C THR A 351 -6.17 20.73 -10.55
N ILE A 352 -7.10 21.54 -11.06
CA ILE A 352 -7.67 22.69 -10.34
C ILE A 352 -8.41 22.22 -9.07
N LEU A 353 -9.17 21.14 -9.17
CA LEU A 353 -9.91 20.58 -8.04
C LEU A 353 -8.97 20.12 -6.92
N PHE A 354 -7.93 19.35 -7.23
CA PHE A 354 -6.97 18.89 -6.21
C PHE A 354 -6.10 20.03 -5.68
N ALA A 355 -5.76 21.03 -6.50
CA ALA A 355 -5.09 22.23 -6.03
C ALA A 355 -5.96 23.04 -5.04
N ALA A 356 -7.26 23.14 -5.31
CA ALA A 356 -8.21 23.75 -4.37
C ALA A 356 -8.32 22.95 -3.06
N ILE A 357 -8.32 21.60 -3.13
CA ILE A 357 -8.27 20.74 -1.93
C ILE A 357 -6.97 20.98 -1.16
N LEU A 358 -5.82 21.06 -1.82
CA LEU A 358 -4.53 21.35 -1.18
C LEU A 358 -4.54 22.72 -0.51
N LEU A 359 -5.10 23.74 -1.18
CA LEU A 359 -5.25 25.08 -0.61
C LEU A 359 -6.16 25.04 0.62
N LEU A 360 -7.27 24.31 0.56
CA LEU A 360 -8.16 24.08 1.71
C LEU A 360 -7.42 23.38 2.86
N ILE A 361 -6.58 22.38 2.59
CA ILE A 361 -5.71 21.71 3.56
C ILE A 361 -4.77 22.71 4.23
N ILE A 362 -4.10 23.57 3.45
CA ILE A 362 -3.18 24.60 3.96
C ILE A 362 -3.91 25.61 4.83
N VAL A 363 -5.04 26.13 4.34
CA VAL A 363 -5.88 27.10 5.07
C VAL A 363 -6.41 26.50 6.37
N THR A 364 -6.86 25.24 6.33
CA THR A 364 -7.32 24.52 7.53
C THR A 364 -6.19 24.34 8.53
N THR A 365 -4.98 24.02 8.07
CA THR A 365 -3.78 23.91 8.91
C THR A 365 -3.44 25.25 9.56
N TYR A 366 -3.51 26.35 8.81
CA TYR A 366 -3.32 27.69 9.34
C TYR A 366 -4.36 28.05 10.41
N PHE A 367 -5.64 27.78 10.16
CA PHE A 367 -6.70 28.02 11.17
C PHE A 367 -6.55 27.14 12.41
N MET A 368 -6.08 25.90 12.27
CA MET A 368 -5.72 25.05 13.42
C MET A 368 -4.64 25.66 14.29
N SER A 369 -3.69 26.39 13.70
CA SER A 369 -2.62 27.06 14.45
C SER A 369 -3.08 28.31 15.19
N LYS A 370 -4.17 28.98 14.73
CA LYS A 370 -4.62 30.26 15.28
C LYS A 370 -5.95 30.23 16.06
N LYS A 371 -6.88 29.36 15.69
CA LYS A 371 -8.26 29.31 16.25
C LYS A 371 -8.72 27.86 16.43
N TYR A 372 -8.15 27.20 17.43
CA TYR A 372 -8.48 25.80 17.76
C TYR A 372 -9.98 25.58 18.02
N SER A 373 -10.70 26.58 18.52
CA SER A 373 -12.14 26.51 18.78
C SER A 373 -13.00 26.23 17.52
N ALA A 374 -12.64 26.79 16.36
CA ALA A 374 -13.36 26.55 15.12
C ALA A 374 -13.18 25.10 14.63
N VAL A 375 -11.99 24.55 14.81
CA VAL A 375 -11.65 23.16 14.47
C VAL A 375 -12.40 22.20 15.37
N VAL A 376 -12.46 22.47 16.68
CA VAL A 376 -13.25 21.67 17.61
C VAL A 376 -14.73 21.70 17.23
N ARG A 377 -15.28 22.86 16.89
CA ARG A 377 -16.68 22.97 16.40
C ARG A 377 -16.90 22.13 15.14
N PHE A 378 -16.00 22.20 14.17
CA PHE A 378 -16.06 21.35 12.98
C PHE A 378 -16.03 19.86 13.37
N GLU A 379 -15.04 19.42 14.13
CA GLU A 379 -14.89 18.02 14.54
C GLU A 379 -16.12 17.50 15.31
N THR A 380 -16.68 18.30 16.21
CA THR A 380 -17.94 17.95 16.91
C THR A 380 -19.13 17.85 15.96
N PHE A 381 -19.24 18.73 14.95
CA PHE A 381 -20.27 18.62 13.92
C PHE A 381 -20.13 17.31 13.14
N VAL A 382 -18.92 17.01 12.65
CA VAL A 382 -18.66 15.80 11.85
C VAL A 382 -18.91 14.53 12.68
N ASP A 383 -18.54 14.51 13.97
CA ASP A 383 -18.82 13.38 14.87
C ASP A 383 -20.34 13.21 15.11
N SER A 384 -21.05 14.31 15.41
CA SER A 384 -22.51 14.27 15.64
C SER A 384 -23.30 13.81 14.41
N LYS A 385 -22.81 14.13 13.20
CA LYS A 385 -23.44 13.80 11.92
C LYS A 385 -22.66 12.74 11.13
N ILE A 386 -21.92 11.87 11.81
CA ILE A 386 -21.02 10.88 11.19
C ILE A 386 -21.67 10.05 10.07
N THR A 387 -22.92 9.61 10.24
CA THR A 387 -23.65 8.84 9.22
C THR A 387 -23.85 9.64 7.93
N LEU A 388 -24.24 10.90 8.05
CA LEU A 388 -24.43 11.80 6.90
C LEU A 388 -23.10 12.03 6.19
N VAL A 389 -22.05 12.33 6.95
CA VAL A 389 -20.70 12.59 6.40
C VAL A 389 -20.16 11.38 5.64
N THR A 390 -20.38 10.17 6.16
CA THR A 390 -19.93 8.91 5.53
C THR A 390 -20.65 8.64 4.21
N LEU A 391 -21.93 9.00 4.13
CA LEU A 391 -22.78 8.75 2.97
C LEU A 391 -22.73 9.86 1.92
N LEU A 392 -22.23 11.05 2.26
CA LEU A 392 -22.20 12.21 1.37
C LEU A 392 -21.49 11.90 0.04
N LEU A 393 -20.27 11.39 0.11
CA LEU A 393 -19.48 11.08 -1.09
C LEU A 393 -20.10 9.95 -1.93
N PRO A 394 -20.49 8.78 -1.37
CA PRO A 394 -21.23 7.76 -2.10
C PRO A 394 -22.50 8.27 -2.80
N ILE A 395 -23.32 9.05 -2.09
CA ILE A 395 -24.58 9.58 -2.62
C ILE A 395 -24.32 10.50 -3.82
N VAL A 396 -23.37 11.43 -3.69
CA VAL A 396 -23.02 12.35 -4.79
C VAL A 396 -22.54 11.57 -6.02
N PHE A 397 -21.66 10.58 -5.85
CA PHE A 397 -21.19 9.77 -6.97
C PHE A 397 -22.29 8.95 -7.63
N MET A 398 -23.21 8.38 -6.85
CA MET A 398 -24.36 7.66 -7.38
C MET A 398 -25.30 8.58 -8.16
N ILE A 399 -25.66 9.76 -7.61
CA ILE A 399 -26.54 10.73 -8.27
C ILE A 399 -25.95 11.17 -9.61
N VAL A 400 -24.68 11.56 -9.62
CA VAL A 400 -24.01 12.01 -10.85
C VAL A 400 -23.92 10.88 -11.88
N SER A 401 -23.59 9.66 -11.44
CA SER A 401 -23.55 8.48 -12.32
C SER A 401 -24.90 8.17 -12.96
N ILE A 402 -25.98 8.27 -12.18
CA ILE A 402 -27.34 8.07 -12.68
C ILE A 402 -27.70 9.14 -13.70
N ALA A 403 -27.45 10.42 -13.40
CA ALA A 403 -27.71 11.53 -14.33
C ALA A 403 -26.96 11.36 -15.66
N MET A 404 -25.69 10.95 -15.61
CA MET A 404 -24.90 10.68 -16.82
C MET A 404 -25.40 9.46 -17.60
N THR A 405 -25.80 8.40 -16.90
CA THR A 405 -26.36 7.20 -17.51
C THR A 405 -27.65 7.50 -18.26
N LEU A 406 -28.55 8.28 -17.65
CA LEU A 406 -29.78 8.76 -18.27
C LEU A 406 -29.48 9.64 -19.50
N LYS A 407 -28.46 10.50 -19.44
CA LYS A 407 -28.04 11.34 -20.57
C LYS A 407 -27.48 10.54 -21.75
N THR A 408 -26.72 9.48 -21.47
CA THR A 408 -25.99 8.70 -22.50
C THR A 408 -26.78 7.53 -23.08
N ASN A 409 -27.95 7.22 -22.51
CA ASN A 409 -28.81 6.10 -22.91
C ASN A 409 -28.10 4.73 -22.95
N ARG A 410 -26.97 4.59 -22.22
CA ARG A 410 -26.23 3.33 -22.07
C ARG A 410 -26.70 2.61 -20.82
N SER A 411 -26.88 1.28 -20.86
CA SER A 411 -27.29 0.50 -19.68
C SER A 411 -26.33 0.71 -18.49
N PHE A 412 -26.84 0.61 -17.25
CA PHE A 412 -26.00 0.62 -16.04
C PHE A 412 -25.07 -0.60 -15.97
N VAL A 413 -25.42 -1.67 -16.69
CA VAL A 413 -24.69 -2.93 -16.73
C VAL A 413 -24.49 -3.30 -18.19
N ASP A 414 -23.26 -3.18 -18.69
CA ASP A 414 -22.88 -3.65 -20.01
C ASP A 414 -22.17 -5.00 -19.85
N PRO A 415 -22.58 -6.08 -20.55
CA PRO A 415 -21.89 -7.36 -20.51
C PRO A 415 -20.44 -7.30 -21.03
N LYS A 416 -20.10 -6.31 -21.88
CA LYS A 416 -18.76 -6.11 -22.45
C LYS A 416 -17.89 -5.20 -21.59
N GLU A 417 -18.48 -4.18 -20.97
CA GLU A 417 -17.80 -3.34 -19.99
C GLU A 417 -18.12 -3.90 -18.61
N SER A 418 -17.30 -4.84 -18.16
CA SER A 418 -17.38 -5.49 -16.84
C SER A 418 -17.28 -4.47 -15.69
N TYR A 419 -18.34 -3.71 -15.43
CA TYR A 419 -18.46 -2.78 -14.29
C TYR A 419 -18.56 -3.53 -12.96
N LEU A 420 -18.80 -4.85 -13.03
CA LEU A 420 -18.80 -5.82 -11.92
C LEU A 420 -17.44 -6.52 -11.73
N ASN A 421 -16.36 -5.93 -12.27
CA ASN A 421 -15.11 -6.61 -12.59
C ASN A 421 -14.54 -7.51 -11.49
N PHE A 422 -14.54 -7.10 -10.24
CA PHE A 422 -13.96 -7.96 -9.19
C PHE A 422 -14.84 -9.20 -8.94
N LEU A 423 -16.15 -9.07 -8.73
CA LEU A 423 -17.01 -10.26 -8.54
C LEU A 423 -17.05 -11.13 -9.80
N TYR A 424 -17.00 -10.51 -10.97
CA TYR A 424 -16.96 -11.23 -12.25
C TYR A 424 -15.69 -12.05 -12.41
N VAL A 425 -14.55 -11.51 -11.98
CA VAL A 425 -13.27 -12.23 -11.89
C VAL A 425 -13.34 -13.37 -10.86
N TRP A 426 -14.00 -13.18 -9.71
CA TRP A 426 -14.13 -14.21 -8.66
C TRP A 426 -15.12 -15.33 -9.01
N THR A 427 -16.16 -15.03 -9.76
CA THR A 427 -17.18 -15.99 -10.22
C THR A 427 -16.83 -16.63 -11.57
N ASN A 428 -15.61 -16.43 -12.05
CA ASN A 428 -15.12 -17.02 -13.29
C ASN A 428 -15.05 -18.56 -13.25
N LEU A 429 -15.23 -19.16 -12.07
CA LEU A 429 -15.41 -20.59 -11.86
C LEU A 429 -16.78 -21.10 -12.33
N LEU A 430 -17.75 -20.23 -12.62
CA LEU A 430 -19.07 -20.61 -13.11
C LEU A 430 -19.02 -20.83 -14.64
N PRO A 431 -19.47 -22.00 -15.14
CA PRO A 431 -19.27 -22.41 -16.53
C PRO A 431 -20.13 -21.65 -17.56
N SER A 432 -21.13 -20.87 -17.13
CA SER A 432 -22.04 -20.15 -18.01
C SER A 432 -21.98 -18.64 -17.78
N ASN A 433 -21.85 -17.88 -18.88
CA ASN A 433 -21.78 -16.42 -18.87
C ASN A 433 -23.04 -15.77 -18.25
N THR A 434 -24.23 -16.34 -18.46
CA THR A 434 -25.49 -15.84 -17.89
C THR A 434 -25.60 -16.12 -16.40
N LEU A 435 -25.22 -17.31 -15.95
CA LEU A 435 -25.16 -17.65 -14.52
C LEU A 435 -24.13 -16.78 -13.79
N ARG A 436 -22.95 -16.56 -14.40
CA ARG A 436 -21.91 -15.67 -13.88
C ARG A 436 -22.43 -14.24 -13.72
N PHE A 437 -23.15 -13.72 -14.71
CA PHE A 437 -23.77 -12.40 -14.65
C PHE A 437 -24.77 -12.27 -13.48
N TRP A 438 -25.70 -13.20 -13.32
CA TRP A 438 -26.69 -13.12 -12.24
C TRP A 438 -26.07 -13.31 -10.85
N ALA A 439 -25.14 -14.25 -10.70
CA ALA A 439 -24.44 -14.48 -9.43
C ALA A 439 -23.64 -13.23 -9.00
N THR A 440 -22.93 -12.60 -9.94
CA THR A 440 -22.16 -11.38 -9.66
C THR A 440 -23.05 -10.20 -9.30
N PHE A 441 -24.17 -10.04 -10.01
CA PHE A 441 -25.13 -8.99 -9.72
C PHE A 441 -25.76 -9.15 -8.33
N ILE A 442 -26.22 -10.36 -7.98
CA ILE A 442 -26.81 -10.65 -6.66
C ILE A 442 -25.79 -10.42 -5.55
N ALA A 443 -24.55 -10.91 -5.72
CA ALA A 443 -23.48 -10.68 -4.76
C ALA A 443 -23.17 -9.18 -4.61
N ALA A 444 -23.08 -8.44 -5.72
CA ALA A 444 -22.80 -7.01 -5.71
C ALA A 444 -23.88 -6.21 -4.98
N MET A 445 -25.15 -6.51 -5.25
CA MET A 445 -26.28 -5.86 -4.57
C MET A 445 -26.36 -6.25 -3.09
N SER A 446 -26.05 -7.51 -2.75
CA SER A 446 -26.02 -7.97 -1.35
C SER A 446 -24.95 -7.23 -0.54
N ILE A 447 -23.73 -7.10 -1.08
CA ILE A 447 -22.65 -6.34 -0.43
C ILE A 447 -23.02 -4.86 -0.33
N LEU A 448 -23.71 -4.29 -1.33
CA LEU A 448 -24.16 -2.90 -1.29
C LEU A 448 -25.16 -2.68 -0.14
N ILE A 449 -26.17 -3.55 -0.03
CA ILE A 449 -27.15 -3.51 1.07
C ILE A 449 -26.43 -3.65 2.41
N LEU A 450 -25.54 -4.64 2.54
CA LEU A 450 -24.75 -4.84 3.77
C LEU A 450 -23.92 -3.61 4.12
N SER A 451 -23.33 -2.95 3.13
CA SER A 451 -22.51 -1.76 3.34
C SER A 451 -23.34 -0.57 3.83
N VAL A 452 -24.52 -0.34 3.25
CA VAL A 452 -25.46 0.70 3.70
C VAL A 452 -25.94 0.40 5.11
N VAL A 453 -26.42 -0.82 5.36
CA VAL A 453 -26.90 -1.24 6.68
C VAL A 453 -25.81 -1.13 7.74
N TRP A 454 -24.57 -1.50 7.39
CA TRP A 454 -23.41 -1.38 8.27
C TRP A 454 -23.19 0.06 8.71
N VAL A 455 -23.26 1.05 7.81
CA VAL A 455 -23.08 2.47 8.18
C VAL A 455 -24.07 2.94 9.27
N PHE A 456 -25.32 2.46 9.23
CA PHE A 456 -26.32 2.78 10.27
C PHE A 456 -26.09 2.02 11.57
N LEU A 457 -25.80 0.72 11.50
CA LEU A 457 -25.57 -0.13 12.68
C LEU A 457 -24.23 0.16 13.36
N ARG A 458 -23.26 0.74 12.63
CA ARG A 458 -21.88 0.90 13.08
C ARG A 458 -21.74 1.63 14.41
N LYS A 459 -22.66 2.56 14.71
CA LYS A 459 -22.70 3.31 15.98
C LYS A 459 -22.82 2.41 17.22
N LYS A 460 -23.35 1.19 17.07
CA LYS A 460 -23.55 0.23 18.17
C LYS A 460 -22.30 -0.58 18.52
N PHE A 461 -21.26 -0.56 17.67
CA PHE A 461 -20.07 -1.40 17.84
C PHE A 461 -18.85 -0.60 18.32
N LYS A 462 -18.09 -1.15 19.27
CA LYS A 462 -16.79 -0.58 19.66
C LYS A 462 -15.75 -0.79 18.56
N LEU A 463 -14.78 0.13 18.47
CA LEU A 463 -13.69 0.00 17.51
C LEU A 463 -12.72 -1.12 17.97
N SER A 464 -12.42 -2.03 17.04
CA SER A 464 -11.58 -3.21 17.20
C SER A 464 -10.91 -3.51 15.84
N LEU A 465 -9.94 -4.43 15.79
CA LEU A 465 -9.32 -4.83 14.52
C LEU A 465 -10.33 -5.31 13.48
N ILE A 466 -11.29 -6.17 13.88
CA ILE A 466 -12.35 -6.65 12.98
C ILE A 466 -13.22 -5.49 12.51
N THR A 467 -13.74 -4.69 13.44
CA THR A 467 -14.66 -3.62 13.04
C THR A 467 -13.95 -2.57 12.19
N GLY A 468 -12.66 -2.33 12.40
CA GLY A 468 -11.82 -1.47 11.55
C GLY A 468 -11.62 -2.01 10.14
N ILE A 469 -11.31 -3.30 9.96
CA ILE A 469 -11.17 -3.85 8.59
C ILE A 469 -12.52 -3.98 7.88
N VAL A 470 -13.60 -4.29 8.60
CA VAL A 470 -14.96 -4.29 8.05
C VAL A 470 -15.35 -2.89 7.60
N ASP A 471 -15.02 -1.85 8.41
CA ASP A 471 -15.18 -0.45 8.03
C ASP A 471 -14.42 -0.12 6.75
N LEU A 472 -13.13 -0.51 6.65
CA LEU A 472 -12.34 -0.34 5.43
C LEU A 472 -13.01 -1.01 4.23
N THR A 473 -13.39 -2.28 4.33
CA THR A 473 -13.92 -3.05 3.21
C THR A 473 -15.27 -2.53 2.74
N LEU A 474 -16.22 -2.32 3.66
CA LEU A 474 -17.61 -2.01 3.29
C LEU A 474 -17.76 -0.55 2.86
N ILE A 475 -17.03 0.37 3.48
CA ILE A 475 -17.09 1.79 3.08
C ILE A 475 -16.35 2.02 1.77
N ASN A 476 -15.22 1.32 1.58
CA ASN A 476 -14.56 1.33 0.28
C ASN A 476 -15.50 0.80 -0.80
N TYR A 477 -16.15 -0.34 -0.55
CA TYR A 477 -17.13 -0.91 -1.47
C TYR A 477 -18.26 0.06 -1.79
N LEU A 478 -18.91 0.60 -0.74
CA LEU A 478 -20.04 1.52 -0.87
C LEU A 478 -19.68 2.77 -1.67
N THR A 479 -18.49 3.30 -1.48
CA THR A 479 -18.09 4.59 -2.07
C THR A 479 -17.57 4.43 -3.49
N PHE A 480 -16.82 3.36 -3.76
CA PHE A 480 -15.95 3.32 -4.93
C PHE A 480 -16.06 2.06 -5.79
N TYR A 481 -16.49 0.92 -5.23
CA TYR A 481 -16.58 -0.35 -5.97
C TYR A 481 -18.01 -0.79 -6.24
N ASN A 482 -18.97 0.01 -5.81
CA ASN A 482 -20.36 -0.22 -6.16
C ASN A 482 -20.55 -0.04 -7.68
N PRO A 483 -21.35 -0.89 -8.37
CA PRO A 483 -21.46 -0.86 -9.83
C PRO A 483 -21.91 0.49 -10.42
N ILE A 484 -22.68 1.26 -9.65
CA ILE A 484 -23.21 2.57 -10.05
C ILE A 484 -22.08 3.62 -10.03
N ALA A 485 -21.30 3.69 -8.95
CA ALA A 485 -20.20 4.65 -8.80
C ALA A 485 -19.05 4.34 -9.75
N VAL A 486 -18.74 3.06 -9.99
CA VAL A 486 -17.66 2.64 -10.91
C VAL A 486 -17.88 3.17 -12.32
N LYS A 487 -19.12 3.28 -12.80
CA LYS A 487 -19.42 3.83 -14.13
C LYS A 487 -19.05 5.32 -14.26
N PHE A 488 -19.35 6.13 -13.24
CA PHE A 488 -18.91 7.52 -13.19
C PHE A 488 -17.38 7.63 -13.12
N ILE A 489 -16.77 6.80 -12.28
CA ILE A 489 -15.33 6.78 -12.09
C ILE A 489 -14.60 6.39 -13.40
N ASN A 490 -15.09 5.37 -14.12
CA ASN A 490 -14.52 4.94 -15.40
C ASN A 490 -14.68 5.99 -16.51
N LEU A 491 -15.69 6.85 -16.44
CA LEU A 491 -15.85 7.94 -17.40
C LEU A 491 -14.78 9.02 -17.23
N ILE A 492 -14.39 9.30 -15.98
CA ILE A 492 -13.32 10.26 -15.69
C ILE A 492 -11.94 9.59 -15.83
N TYR A 493 -11.83 8.30 -15.46
CA TYR A 493 -10.58 7.52 -15.45
C TYR A 493 -10.79 6.12 -16.05
N PRO A 494 -10.75 5.99 -17.39
CA PRO A 494 -11.07 4.72 -18.07
C PRO A 494 -10.11 3.57 -17.74
N MET A 495 -8.88 3.85 -17.28
CA MET A 495 -7.92 2.83 -16.87
C MET A 495 -8.18 2.23 -15.49
N MET A 496 -9.17 2.75 -14.75
CA MET A 496 -9.42 2.36 -13.35
C MET A 496 -10.03 0.96 -13.20
N SER A 497 -10.85 0.53 -14.17
CA SER A 497 -11.59 -0.74 -14.10
C SER A 497 -10.70 -1.98 -13.92
N GLN A 498 -9.49 -1.99 -14.50
CA GLN A 498 -8.58 -3.15 -14.47
C GLN A 498 -7.94 -3.33 -13.08
N SER A 499 -7.53 -2.24 -12.45
CA SER A 499 -6.88 -2.22 -11.14
C SER A 499 -7.82 -2.40 -9.93
N ASN A 500 -9.13 -2.19 -10.12
CA ASN A 500 -10.10 -2.21 -9.02
C ASN A 500 -10.24 -3.60 -8.35
N GLY A 501 -10.10 -4.70 -9.10
CA GLY A 501 -10.24 -6.04 -8.55
C GLY A 501 -9.21 -6.39 -7.47
N LEU A 502 -8.01 -5.84 -7.59
CA LEU A 502 -6.84 -6.25 -6.79
C LEU A 502 -6.83 -5.65 -5.40
N ILE A 503 -7.32 -4.43 -5.26
CA ILE A 503 -7.38 -3.76 -3.96
C ILE A 503 -8.42 -4.44 -3.08
N MET A 504 -9.52 -4.90 -3.67
CA MET A 504 -10.47 -5.76 -2.97
C MET A 504 -9.84 -7.09 -2.56
N ILE A 505 -8.95 -7.68 -3.38
CA ILE A 505 -8.19 -8.88 -3.00
C ILE A 505 -7.25 -8.58 -1.81
N VAL A 506 -6.55 -7.44 -1.83
CA VAL A 506 -5.72 -6.98 -0.70
C VAL A 506 -6.57 -6.77 0.56
N GLN A 507 -7.73 -6.13 0.44
CA GLN A 507 -8.64 -5.90 1.58
C GLN A 507 -9.21 -7.20 2.14
N GLY A 508 -9.64 -8.12 1.27
CA GLY A 508 -10.11 -9.45 1.65
C GLY A 508 -9.01 -10.27 2.32
N SER A 509 -7.79 -10.21 1.80
CA SER A 509 -6.58 -10.80 2.39
C SER A 509 -6.33 -10.31 3.81
N VAL A 510 -6.33 -8.98 4.01
CA VAL A 510 -6.15 -8.35 5.32
C VAL A 510 -7.29 -8.77 6.27
N LEU A 511 -8.54 -8.81 5.78
CA LEU A 511 -9.70 -9.25 6.56
C LEU A 511 -9.55 -10.70 7.02
N MET A 512 -9.18 -11.62 6.14
CA MET A 512 -8.97 -13.04 6.49
C MET A 512 -7.87 -13.21 7.54
N ASN A 513 -6.75 -12.49 7.40
CA ASN A 513 -5.69 -12.48 8.40
C ASN A 513 -6.20 -11.97 9.75
N ILE A 514 -6.93 -10.85 9.77
CA ILE A 514 -7.48 -10.24 11.00
C ILE A 514 -8.49 -11.14 11.69
N LEU A 515 -9.31 -11.89 10.95
CA LEU A 515 -10.23 -12.86 11.52
C LEU A 515 -9.48 -13.91 12.36
N VAL A 516 -8.34 -14.38 11.85
CA VAL A 516 -7.47 -15.31 12.61
C VAL A 516 -6.91 -14.64 13.87
N TYR A 517 -6.35 -13.44 13.77
CA TYR A 517 -5.87 -12.71 14.95
C TYR A 517 -6.97 -12.50 16.00
N TRP A 518 -8.17 -12.12 15.56
CA TRP A 518 -9.29 -11.91 16.46
C TRP A 518 -9.73 -13.19 17.16
N PHE A 519 -9.79 -14.31 16.44
CA PHE A 519 -10.17 -15.59 17.04
C PHE A 519 -9.22 -15.98 18.18
N PHE A 520 -7.91 -15.95 17.93
CA PHE A 520 -6.90 -16.26 18.95
C PHE A 520 -6.89 -15.26 20.11
N ASN A 521 -6.96 -13.96 19.81
CA ASN A 521 -6.99 -12.91 20.82
C ASN A 521 -8.25 -13.00 21.70
N LYS A 522 -9.42 -13.31 21.12
CA LYS A 522 -10.68 -13.46 21.87
C LYS A 522 -10.66 -14.69 22.79
N GLN A 523 -10.05 -15.79 22.36
CA GLN A 523 -9.84 -16.95 23.24
C GLN A 523 -8.92 -16.58 24.42
N GLU A 524 -7.89 -15.78 24.18
CA GLU A 524 -6.97 -15.35 25.23
C GLU A 524 -7.64 -14.43 26.25
N GLU A 525 -8.46 -13.47 25.79
CA GLU A 525 -9.25 -12.59 26.67
C GLU A 525 -10.22 -13.37 27.56
N LYS A 526 -10.85 -14.43 27.03
CA LYS A 526 -11.72 -15.32 27.83
C LYS A 526 -10.91 -16.07 28.89
N ASN A 527 -9.75 -16.61 28.51
CA ASN A 527 -8.89 -17.37 29.43
C ASN A 527 -8.28 -16.49 30.53
N THR A 528 -7.97 -15.22 30.25
CA THR A 528 -7.47 -14.27 31.24
C THR A 528 -8.58 -13.78 32.17
N LYS A 529 -9.80 -13.55 31.68
CA LYS A 529 -10.95 -13.22 32.54
C LYS A 529 -11.38 -14.36 33.47
N ASN A 530 -11.21 -15.61 33.04
CA ASN A 530 -11.51 -16.79 33.85
C ASN A 530 -10.44 -17.09 34.90
N LYS A 531 -9.23 -16.57 34.74
CA LYS A 531 -8.23 -16.51 35.82
C LYS A 531 -8.57 -15.29 36.68
N SER A 532 -9.45 -15.50 37.66
CA SER A 532 -9.88 -14.47 38.61
C SER A 532 -8.71 -13.64 39.14
N VAL A 533 -8.96 -12.34 39.28
CA VAL A 533 -8.16 -11.46 40.13
C VAL A 533 -8.12 -12.10 41.52
N VAL A 534 -6.98 -12.69 41.89
CA VAL A 534 -6.70 -12.97 43.30
C VAL A 534 -6.52 -11.60 43.93
N VAL A 535 -7.61 -11.06 44.50
CA VAL A 535 -7.53 -9.92 45.40
C VAL A 535 -6.67 -10.38 46.57
N ILE A 536 -5.40 -10.01 46.57
CA ILE A 536 -4.56 -10.12 47.76
C ILE A 536 -5.24 -9.24 48.80
N LYS A 537 -5.69 -9.89 49.88
CA LYS A 537 -6.46 -9.30 50.98
C LYS A 537 -5.91 -7.92 51.37
N ASN A 538 -6.83 -6.99 51.60
CA ASN A 538 -6.61 -5.69 52.23
C ASN A 538 -5.54 -5.75 53.34
N PHE A 539 -4.48 -4.96 53.20
CA PHE A 539 -3.69 -4.55 54.36
C PHE A 539 -4.52 -3.54 55.16
N ASN A 540 -5.25 -4.03 56.17
CA ASN A 540 -5.71 -3.21 57.29
C ASN A 540 -4.47 -2.85 58.11
N TRP A 541 -3.81 -1.74 57.79
CA TRP A 541 -2.70 -1.19 58.59
C TRP A 541 -3.05 0.11 59.32
N LEU A 542 -4.35 0.45 59.43
CA LEU A 542 -4.84 1.63 60.15
C LEU A 542 -5.91 1.26 61.19
N LYS A 543 -5.58 0.32 62.07
CA LYS A 543 -6.16 0.20 63.41
C LYS A 543 -5.07 -0.27 64.38
N LEU A 544 -4.31 0.68 64.91
CA LEU A 544 -3.73 0.66 66.25
C LEU A 544 -3.58 2.11 66.68
#